data_AF-A0A957M816-F1
#
_entry.id   AF-A0A957M816-F1
#
_cell.length_a   1.000
_cell.length_b   1.000
_cell.length_c   1.000
_cell.angle_alpha   90.00
_cell.angle_beta   90.00
_cell.angle_gamma   90.00
#
_symmetry.space_group_name_H-M   'P 1'
#
loop_
_entity.id
_entity.type
_entity.pdbx_description
1 polymer ?
#
loop_
_entity_poly.entity_id
_entity_poly.type
_entity_poly.pdbx_seq_one_letter_code
_entity_poly.pdbx_strand_id
1 'polypeptide(L)'
;MMRVVETFASHLHQPDASVELLAFDIAAVAAPHLDVAAQLARIDLLAQLAGARLGSSTIDQPSAAEFLQVFTGDLAFHGNQDDYYDPRNSLLDAVIERR
;
A
#
# COMPACT_ATOMS: atom_id res chain seq x y z
N MET A 1 -18.26 -5.27 -10.99
CA MET A 1 -17.24 -5.02 -12.04
C MET A 1 -17.44 -3.71 -12.77
N MET A 2 -18.54 -3.50 -13.53
CA MET A 2 -18.74 -2.26 -14.33
C MET A 2 -18.58 -0.96 -13.50
N ARG A 3 -19.16 -0.92 -12.30
CA ARG A 3 -19.03 0.21 -11.36
C ARG A 3 -17.60 0.49 -10.88
N VAL A 4 -16.75 -0.53 -10.71
CA VAL A 4 -15.38 -0.35 -10.18
C VAL A 4 -14.48 0.28 -11.23
N VAL A 5 -14.59 -0.15 -12.48
CA VAL A 5 -13.83 0.44 -13.61
C VAL A 5 -14.26 1.88 -13.85
N GLU A 6 -15.56 2.19 -13.72
CA GLU A 6 -16.08 3.57 -13.79
C GLU A 6 -15.54 4.45 -12.65
N THR A 7 -15.51 3.93 -11.41
CA THR A 7 -14.91 4.63 -10.27
C THR A 7 -13.42 4.92 -10.50
N PHE A 8 -12.64 3.90 -10.87
CA PHE A 8 -11.23 4.06 -11.19
C PHE A 8 -11.01 5.10 -12.29
N ALA A 9 -11.76 5.01 -13.40
CA ALA A 9 -11.66 5.96 -14.50
C ALA A 9 -12.02 7.38 -14.05
N SER A 10 -13.05 7.54 -13.21
CA SER A 10 -13.44 8.83 -12.66
C SER A 10 -12.34 9.44 -11.78
N HIS A 11 -11.71 8.65 -10.90
CA HIS A 11 -10.60 9.12 -10.07
C HIS A 11 -9.35 9.41 -10.90
N LEU A 12 -9.00 8.56 -11.87
CA LEU A 12 -7.82 8.73 -12.72
C LEU A 12 -7.78 10.08 -13.47
N HIS A 13 -8.95 10.62 -13.83
CA HIS A 13 -9.04 11.92 -14.50
C HIS A 13 -9.01 13.13 -13.54
N GLN A 14 -9.00 12.90 -12.22
CA GLN A 14 -8.82 13.98 -11.24
C GLN A 14 -7.33 14.38 -11.18
N PRO A 15 -7.00 15.68 -11.21
CA PRO A 15 -5.61 16.15 -11.22
C PRO A 15 -4.82 15.73 -9.98
N ASP A 16 -5.50 15.58 -8.84
CA ASP A 16 -4.89 15.30 -7.53
C ASP A 16 -5.15 13.86 -7.05
N ALA A 17 -5.50 12.94 -7.95
CA ALA A 17 -5.69 11.55 -7.57
C ALA A 17 -4.38 10.91 -7.13
N SER A 18 -4.37 10.37 -5.91
CA SER A 18 -3.20 9.67 -5.38
C SER A 18 -3.05 8.28 -5.98
N VAL A 19 -1.81 7.77 -6.02
CA VAL A 19 -1.52 6.43 -6.55
C VAL A 19 -2.17 5.34 -5.67
N GLU A 20 -2.25 5.58 -4.37
CA GLU A 20 -2.85 4.67 -3.38
C GLU A 20 -4.35 4.56 -3.60
N LEU A 21 -5.04 5.67 -3.87
CA LEU A 21 -6.47 5.66 -4.21
C LEU A 21 -6.72 4.79 -5.45
N LEU A 22 -5.96 5.02 -6.51
CA LEU A 22 -6.07 4.25 -7.75
C LEU A 22 -5.72 2.77 -7.55
N ALA A 23 -4.75 2.45 -6.70
CA ALA A 23 -4.41 1.08 -6.34
C ALA A 23 -5.54 0.38 -5.57
N PHE A 24 -6.22 1.07 -4.67
CA PHE A 24 -7.38 0.51 -3.95
C PHE A 24 -8.62 0.38 -4.84
N ASP A 25 -8.82 1.27 -5.82
CA ASP A 25 -9.85 1.09 -6.84
C ASP A 25 -9.60 -0.20 -7.65
N ILE A 26 -8.33 -0.51 -7.98
CA ILE A 26 -7.97 -1.79 -8.63
C ILE A 26 -8.24 -2.97 -7.69
N ALA A 27 -7.86 -2.87 -6.42
CA ALA A 27 -8.12 -3.90 -5.42
C ALA A 27 -9.62 -4.20 -5.24
N ALA A 28 -10.47 -3.18 -5.33
CA ALA A 28 -11.92 -3.31 -5.24
C ALA A 28 -12.53 -4.18 -6.36
N VAL A 29 -11.80 -4.46 -7.44
CA VAL A 29 -12.21 -5.44 -8.47
C VAL A 29 -12.29 -6.84 -7.86
N ALA A 30 -11.31 -7.22 -7.03
CA ALA A 30 -11.25 -8.51 -6.35
C ALA A 30 -12.04 -8.51 -5.02
N ALA A 31 -12.11 -7.35 -4.36
CA ALA A 31 -12.82 -7.15 -3.09
C ALA A 31 -13.89 -6.03 -3.19
N PRO A 32 -15.10 -6.30 -3.72
CA PRO A 32 -16.12 -5.26 -3.95
C PRO A 32 -16.63 -4.52 -2.70
N HIS A 33 -16.33 -5.05 -1.51
CA HIS A 33 -16.71 -4.48 -0.21
C HIS A 33 -15.53 -3.79 0.50
N LEU A 34 -14.41 -3.58 -0.21
CA LEU A 34 -13.25 -2.90 0.33
C LEU A 34 -13.62 -1.46 0.74
N ASP A 35 -13.39 -1.15 2.01
CA ASP A 35 -13.50 0.22 2.51
C ASP A 35 -12.24 1.00 2.14
N VAL A 36 -12.28 1.68 1.00
CA VAL A 36 -11.15 2.44 0.44
C VAL A 36 -10.68 3.54 1.41
N ALA A 37 -11.60 4.20 2.13
CA ALA A 37 -11.23 5.24 3.07
C ALA A 37 -10.46 4.66 4.27
N ALA A 38 -10.91 3.51 4.80
CA ALA A 38 -10.19 2.82 5.85
C ALA A 38 -8.80 2.32 5.40
N GLN A 39 -8.67 1.90 4.14
CA GLN A 39 -7.39 1.47 3.58
C GLN A 39 -6.40 2.63 3.39
N LEU A 40 -6.87 3.80 2.94
CA LEU A 40 -6.05 5.01 2.88
C LEU A 40 -5.58 5.42 4.28
N ALA A 41 -6.46 5.40 5.29
CA ALA A 41 -6.07 5.67 6.67
C ALA A 41 -5.03 4.66 7.20
N ARG A 42 -5.08 3.41 6.73
CA ARG A 42 -4.07 2.38 7.06
C ARG A 42 -2.71 2.68 6.42
N ILE A 43 -2.68 3.24 5.20
CA ILE A 43 -1.45 3.76 4.59
C ILE A 43 -0.88 4.91 5.42
N ASP A 44 -1.70 5.88 5.81
CA ASP A 44 -1.25 7.03 6.60
C ASP A 44 -0.61 6.58 7.92
N LEU A 45 -1.21 5.59 8.59
CA LEU A 45 -0.67 5.01 9.81
C LEU A 45 0.70 4.34 9.57
N LEU A 46 0.83 3.55 8.49
CA LEU A 46 2.10 2.92 8.12
C LEU A 46 3.18 3.96 7.81
N ALA A 47 2.82 5.03 7.10
CA ALA A 47 3.73 6.13 6.78
C ALA A 47 4.22 6.84 8.04
N GLN A 48 3.32 7.10 9.01
CA GLN A 48 3.69 7.68 10.30
C GLN A 48 4.64 6.77 11.09
N LEU A 49 4.36 5.46 11.16
CA LEU A 49 5.22 4.49 11.83
C LEU A 49 6.59 4.41 11.16
N ALA A 50 6.64 4.31 9.84
CA ALA A 50 7.88 4.30 9.07
C ALA A 50 8.67 5.60 9.28
N GLY A 51 8.00 6.76 9.22
CA GLY A 51 8.61 8.07 9.42
C GLY A 51 9.19 8.25 10.82
N ALA A 52 8.50 7.78 11.86
CA ALA A 52 9.01 7.82 13.24
C ALA A 52 10.29 6.97 13.43
N ARG A 53 10.39 5.85 12.70
CA ARG A 53 11.57 4.97 12.75
C ARG A 53 12.72 5.51 11.91
N LEU A 54 12.45 5.92 10.68
CA LEU A 54 13.46 6.43 9.75
C LEU A 54 13.96 7.83 10.12
N GLY A 55 13.10 8.69 10.65
CA GLY A 55 13.45 10.04 11.10
C GLY A 55 14.20 10.08 12.44
N SER A 56 14.39 8.93 13.10
CA SER A 56 15.26 8.82 14.27
C SER A 56 16.75 8.74 13.90
N SER A 57 17.08 8.51 12.62
CA SER A 57 18.46 8.52 12.14
C SER A 57 18.98 9.95 12.00
N THR A 58 20.18 10.20 12.51
CA THR A 58 20.87 11.50 12.45
C THR A 58 21.48 11.83 11.08
N ILE A 59 21.04 11.14 10.03
CA ILE A 59 21.59 11.19 8.67
C ILE A 59 20.49 11.72 7.75
N ASP A 60 20.84 12.63 6.82
CA ASP A 60 19.89 13.29 5.91
C ASP A 60 19.03 12.32 5.08
N GLN A 61 19.48 11.08 4.86
CA GLN A 61 18.69 10.00 4.27
C GLN A 61 19.01 8.64 4.93
N PRO A 62 18.00 7.81 5.22
CA PRO A 62 18.22 6.46 5.70
C PRO A 62 18.90 5.61 4.62
N SER A 63 19.84 4.77 5.03
CA SER A 63 20.43 3.75 4.17
C SER A 63 19.38 2.72 3.74
N ALA A 64 19.67 2.00 2.64
CA ALA A 64 18.82 0.90 2.20
C ALA A 64 18.65 -0.19 3.29
N ALA A 65 19.67 -0.40 4.13
CA ALA A 65 19.60 -1.36 5.23
C ALA A 65 18.64 -0.91 6.34
N GLU A 66 18.67 0.38 6.73
CA GLU A 66 17.71 0.94 7.68
C GLU A 66 16.28 0.91 7.13
N PHE A 67 16.12 1.24 5.85
CA PHE A 67 14.83 1.13 5.17
C PHE A 67 14.29 -0.30 5.22
N LEU A 68 15.10 -1.30 4.84
CA LEU A 68 14.69 -2.70 4.88
C LEU A 68 14.37 -3.16 6.31
N GLN A 69 15.17 -2.77 7.30
CA GLN A 69 14.90 -3.12 8.70
C GLN A 69 13.53 -2.61 9.17
N VAL A 70 13.15 -1.39 8.80
CA VAL A 70 11.83 -0.85 9.14
C VAL A 70 10.73 -1.61 8.41
N PHE A 71 10.85 -1.80 7.09
CA PHE A 71 9.77 -2.39 6.31
C PHE A 71 9.62 -3.90 6.55
N THR A 72 10.71 -4.66 6.53
CA THR A 72 10.66 -6.12 6.66
C THR A 72 10.81 -6.63 8.09
N GLY A 73 11.33 -5.79 8.99
CA GLY A 73 11.43 -6.09 10.42
C GLY A 73 10.25 -5.51 11.19
N ASP A 74 10.23 -4.18 11.37
CA ASP A 74 9.26 -3.52 12.26
C ASP A 74 7.82 -3.56 11.73
N LEU A 75 7.64 -3.40 10.41
CA LEU A 75 6.35 -3.43 9.73
C LEU A 75 6.01 -4.81 9.15
N ALA A 76 6.89 -5.79 9.36
CA ALA A 76 6.79 -7.20 8.99
C ALA A 76 6.70 -7.55 7.50
N PHE A 77 6.61 -6.57 6.59
CA PHE A 77 6.44 -6.81 5.16
C PHE A 77 7.42 -7.85 4.62
N HIS A 78 6.87 -8.83 3.91
CA HIS A 78 7.65 -9.88 3.30
C HIS A 78 7.14 -10.20 1.89
N GLY A 79 8.03 -10.74 1.06
CA GLY A 79 7.63 -11.30 -0.23
C GLY A 79 6.82 -12.58 -0.04
N ASN A 80 5.93 -12.88 -0.98
CA ASN A 80 5.30 -14.19 -1.08
C ASN A 80 6.28 -15.18 -1.75
N GLN A 81 7.07 -15.89 -0.94
CA GLN A 81 8.10 -16.82 -1.44
C GLN A 81 7.51 -18.13 -1.96
N ASP A 82 6.31 -18.49 -1.51
CA ASP A 82 5.65 -19.75 -1.86
C ASP A 82 4.94 -19.67 -3.22
N ASP A 83 4.42 -18.49 -3.57
CA ASP A 83 3.75 -18.24 -4.85
C ASP A 83 4.00 -16.83 -5.36
N TYR A 84 5.07 -16.68 -6.16
CA TYR A 84 5.45 -15.42 -6.77
C TYR A 84 4.38 -14.85 -7.72
N TYR A 85 3.59 -15.72 -8.36
CA TYR A 85 2.59 -15.32 -9.37
C TYR A 85 1.16 -15.22 -8.80
N ASP A 86 1.00 -15.34 -7.48
CA ASP A 86 -0.27 -15.07 -6.81
C ASP A 86 -0.77 -13.67 -7.19
N PRO A 87 -1.95 -13.52 -7.84
CA PRO A 87 -2.45 -12.23 -8.29
C PRO A 87 -2.64 -11.23 -7.13
N ARG A 88 -2.80 -11.72 -5.89
CA ARG A 88 -2.89 -10.88 -4.69
C ARG A 88 -1.59 -10.13 -4.39
N ASN A 89 -0.45 -10.56 -4.93
CA ASN A 89 0.82 -9.84 -4.82
C ASN A 89 0.76 -8.47 -5.53
N SER A 90 -0.22 -8.24 -6.40
CA SER A 90 -0.45 -6.97 -7.11
C SER A 90 -1.60 -6.14 -6.53
N LEU A 91 -2.25 -6.59 -5.45
CA LEU A 91 -3.37 -5.90 -4.83
C LEU A 91 -2.91 -5.28 -3.50
N LEU A 92 -2.99 -3.95 -3.40
CA LEU A 92 -2.40 -3.21 -2.28
C LEU A 92 -3.04 -3.56 -0.93
N ASP A 93 -4.35 -3.81 -0.91
CA ASP A 93 -5.08 -4.24 0.29
C ASP A 93 -4.55 -5.60 0.80
N ALA A 94 -4.37 -6.55 -0.11
CA ALA A 94 -3.88 -7.88 0.22
C ALA A 94 -2.41 -7.87 0.66
N VAL A 95 -1.56 -7.04 0.04
CA VAL A 95 -0.15 -6.85 0.46
C VAL A 95 -0.08 -6.25 1.86
N ILE A 96 -0.92 -5.25 2.15
CA ILE A 96 -0.99 -4.61 3.47
C ILE A 96 -1.57 -5.54 4.54
N GLU A 97 -2.51 -6.42 4.17
CA GLU A 97 -3.11 -7.41 5.07
C GLU A 97 -2.15 -8.55 5.40
N ARG A 98 -1.39 -9.03 4.41
CA ARG A 98 -0.48 -10.18 4.52
C ARG A 98 0.95 -9.81 4.92
N ARG A 99 1.21 -8.54 5.24
CA ARG A 99 2.48 -8.07 5.76
C ARG A 99 2.87 -8.81 7.03
#